data_AF-A0A945UH54-F1
#
_entry.id   AF-A0A945UH54-F1
#
_cell.length_a   1.000
_cell.length_b   1.000
_cell.length_c   1.000
_cell.angle_alpha   90.00
_cell.angle_beta   90.00
_cell.angle_gamma   90.00
#
_symmetry.space_group_name_H-M   'P 1'
#
loop_
_entity.id
_entity.type
_entity.pdbx_description
1 polymer ?
#
loop_
_entity_poly.entity_id
_entity_poly.type
_entity_poly.pdbx_seq_one_letter_code
_entity_poly.pdbx_strand_id
1 'polypeptide(L)'
;MSSSTDKTAPKGVEANNGVVSAKTPARFVTIDAEMAERRLDNFLMAELKGLPRSHIYKMIRSGEVRVNKGRIKPARRLLEGDIVRIPPVQLATEVAKQPPQNPEWINKYIIYKDDDVIALNKPSG
;
A
#
# COMPACT_ATOMS: atom_id res chain seq x y z
N MET A 1 35.24 -15.76 37.27
CA MET A 1 35.60 -17.19 37.14
C MET A 1 34.45 -17.97 37.75
N SER A 2 33.72 -18.88 37.12
CA SER A 2 33.60 -19.42 35.76
C SER A 2 32.24 -20.17 35.80
N SER A 3 31.35 -19.96 34.82
CA SER A 3 31.01 -20.97 33.79
C SER A 3 30.19 -22.16 34.35
N SER A 4 28.94 -22.34 33.90
CA SER A 4 28.56 -23.28 32.81
C SER A 4 28.61 -24.74 33.30
N THR A 5 27.60 -25.60 33.18
CA THR A 5 26.61 -25.87 32.12
C THR A 5 25.53 -26.82 32.66
N ASP A 6 24.30 -26.78 32.14
CA ASP A 6 23.62 -27.98 31.61
C ASP A 6 22.47 -27.53 30.67
N LYS A 7 22.61 -27.73 29.35
CA LYS A 7 21.77 -28.65 28.54
C LYS A 7 20.30 -28.65 28.98
N THR A 8 19.35 -28.27 28.13
CA THR A 8 18.75 -29.23 27.19
C THR A 8 17.71 -28.48 26.34
N ALA A 9 17.81 -28.60 25.01
CA ALA A 9 16.68 -28.34 24.11
C ALA A 9 15.66 -29.48 24.25
N PRO A 10 14.35 -29.21 24.14
CA PRO A 10 13.68 -29.78 22.97
C PRO A 10 12.57 -28.90 22.36
N LYS A 11 12.55 -28.94 21.03
CA LYS A 11 11.42 -29.13 20.12
C LYS A 11 10.05 -28.57 20.52
N GLY A 12 9.49 -27.81 19.57
CA GLY A 12 8.17 -28.16 19.03
C GLY A 12 7.25 -26.98 18.80
N VAL A 13 7.08 -26.64 17.51
CA VAL A 13 5.81 -26.34 16.84
C VAL A 13 4.85 -25.39 17.56
N GLU A 14 4.69 -24.19 17.01
CA GLU A 14 3.35 -23.63 16.78
C GLU A 14 3.42 -22.54 15.71
N ALA A 15 3.05 -22.94 14.49
CA ALA A 15 2.72 -22.03 13.41
C ALA A 15 1.48 -21.23 13.80
N ASN A 16 1.67 -20.05 14.37
CA ASN A 16 0.56 -19.13 14.62
C ASN A 16 0.35 -18.23 13.42
N ASN A 17 -0.46 -18.74 12.50
CA ASN A 17 -1.29 -17.96 11.58
C ASN A 17 -2.23 -17.07 12.41
N GLY A 18 -1.71 -15.93 12.83
CA GLY A 18 -2.48 -14.84 13.41
C GLY A 18 -2.35 -13.64 12.48
N VAL A 19 -3.40 -13.35 11.71
CA VAL A 19 -3.55 -12.07 11.01
C VAL A 19 -3.74 -11.00 12.09
N VAL A 20 -2.63 -10.56 12.68
CA VAL A 20 -2.61 -9.40 13.55
C VAL A 20 -2.70 -8.18 12.64
N SER A 21 -3.88 -7.56 12.59
CA SER A 21 -4.07 -6.22 12.04
C SER A 21 -3.36 -5.21 12.96
N ALA A 22 -2.03 -5.27 13.03
CA ALA A 22 -1.21 -4.29 13.69
C ALA A 22 -1.22 -3.03 12.81
N LYS A 23 -1.96 -2.02 13.23
CA LYS A 23 -1.94 -0.68 12.63
C LYS A 23 -0.55 -0.09 12.91
N THR A 24 0.43 -0.36 12.04
CA THR A 24 1.80 0.15 12.17
C THR A 24 1.73 1.67 12.41
N PRO A 25 2.51 2.24 13.33
CA PRO A 25 2.48 3.69 13.54
C PRO A 25 2.90 4.44 12.27
N ALA A 26 2.37 5.66 12.10
CA ALA A 26 2.81 6.53 10.99
C ALA A 26 4.31 6.81 11.12
N ARG A 27 5.04 6.67 10.01
CA ARG A 27 6.47 6.93 9.94
C ARG A 27 6.72 8.40 9.64
N PHE A 28 7.74 8.98 10.27
CA PHE A 28 8.25 10.29 9.92
C PHE A 28 9.60 10.11 9.23
N VAL A 29 9.75 10.68 8.05
CA VAL A 29 10.98 10.63 7.25
C VAL A 29 11.49 12.05 7.09
N THR A 30 12.75 12.28 7.49
CA THR A 30 13.45 13.54 7.27
C THR A 30 14.11 13.49 5.90
N ILE A 31 14.04 14.58 5.15
CA ILE A 31 14.66 14.69 3.82
C ILE A 31 16.10 15.15 3.96
N ASP A 32 17.04 14.31 3.51
CA ASP A 32 18.46 14.64 3.40
C ASP A 32 18.78 15.38 2.08
N ALA A 33 19.99 15.94 1.96
CA ALA A 33 20.43 16.67 0.77
C ALA A 33 20.32 15.87 -0.55
N GLU A 34 20.51 14.54 -0.51
CA GLU A 34 20.36 13.65 -1.68
C GLU A 34 18.89 13.46 -2.10
N MET A 35 17.97 13.66 -1.16
CA MET A 35 16.53 13.55 -1.37
C MET A 35 15.88 14.92 -1.63
N ALA A 36 16.60 16.01 -1.36
CA ALA A 36 16.18 17.39 -1.61
C ALA A 36 16.05 17.67 -3.11
N GLU A 37 15.31 18.74 -3.44
CA GLU A 37 14.98 19.18 -4.81
C GLU A 37 14.16 18.16 -5.63
N ARG A 38 13.84 17.00 -5.06
CA ARG A 38 12.95 16.01 -5.66
C ARG A 38 11.49 16.40 -5.42
N ARG A 39 10.64 16.07 -6.38
CA ARG A 39 9.19 16.21 -6.21
C ARG A 39 8.68 15.22 -5.16
N LEU A 40 7.71 15.64 -4.35
CA LEU A 40 7.10 14.82 -3.30
C LEU A 40 6.50 13.51 -3.86
N ASP A 41 5.87 13.55 -5.03
CA ASP A 41 5.32 12.34 -5.68
C ASP A 41 6.41 11.33 -6.05
N ASN A 42 7.52 11.80 -6.62
CA ASN A 42 8.67 10.95 -6.95
C ASN A 42 9.36 10.38 -5.71
N PHE A 43 9.43 11.15 -4.63
CA PHE A 43 9.93 10.67 -3.34
C PHE A 43 9.02 9.57 -2.78
N LEU A 44 7.70 9.80 -2.75
CA LEU A 44 6.74 8.80 -2.26
C LEU A 44 6.69 7.54 -3.13
N MET A 45 6.88 7.66 -4.44
CA MET A 45 7.00 6.49 -5.34
C MET A 45 8.27 5.67 -5.05
N ALA A 46 9.36 6.32 -4.68
CA ALA A 46 10.61 5.64 -4.34
C ALA A 46 10.58 4.98 -2.96
N GLU A 47 9.93 5.63 -1.98
CA GLU A 47 9.79 5.12 -0.61
C GLU A 47 8.72 4.01 -0.53
N LEU A 48 7.57 4.20 -1.19
CA LEU A 48 6.43 3.28 -1.17
C LEU A 48 6.44 2.38 -2.42
N LYS A 49 7.47 1.55 -2.54
CA LYS A 49 7.60 0.58 -3.64
C LYS A 49 6.44 -0.42 -3.59
N GLY A 50 5.60 -0.44 -4.62
CA GLY A 50 4.46 -1.35 -4.73
C GLY A 50 3.08 -0.69 -4.68
N LEU A 51 2.98 0.63 -4.43
CA LEU A 51 1.71 1.34 -4.57
C LEU A 51 1.49 1.91 -5.98
N PRO A 52 0.30 1.75 -6.56
CA PRO A 52 -0.03 2.41 -7.82
C PRO A 52 -0.10 3.93 -7.63
N ARG A 53 0.30 4.69 -8.65
CA ARG A 53 0.33 6.17 -8.64
C ARG A 53 -1.00 6.77 -8.16
N SER A 54 -2.13 6.21 -8.58
CA SER A 54 -3.47 6.67 -8.20
C SER A 54 -3.70 6.63 -6.68
N HIS A 55 -3.16 5.63 -5.98
CA HIS A 55 -3.26 5.51 -4.52
C HIS A 55 -2.38 6.56 -3.83
N ILE A 56 -1.18 6.81 -4.33
CA ILE A 56 -0.31 7.88 -3.82
C ILE A 56 -1.01 9.25 -3.94
N TYR A 57 -1.59 9.57 -5.09
CA TYR A 57 -2.37 10.79 -5.26
C TYR A 57 -3.64 10.84 -4.39
N LYS A 58 -4.25 9.69 -4.07
CA LYS A 58 -5.36 9.63 -3.11
C LYS A 58 -4.88 9.96 -1.70
N MET A 59 -3.78 9.37 -1.22
CA MET A 59 -3.22 9.64 0.11
C MET A 59 -2.81 11.11 0.32
N ILE A 60 -2.27 11.73 -0.73
CA ILE A 60 -1.94 13.17 -0.70
C ILE A 60 -3.22 14.01 -0.66
N ARG A 61 -4.27 13.63 -1.40
CA ARG A 61 -5.56 14.32 -1.42
C ARG A 61 -6.41 14.08 -0.17
N SER A 62 -6.35 12.92 0.46
CA SER A 62 -6.99 12.65 1.74
C SER A 62 -6.27 13.37 2.89
N GLY A 63 -5.00 13.74 2.69
CA GLY A 63 -4.18 14.45 3.68
C GLY A 63 -3.58 13.51 4.73
N GLU A 64 -3.48 12.23 4.40
CA GLU A 64 -2.77 11.23 5.19
C GLU A 64 -1.26 11.48 5.17
N VAL A 65 -0.74 11.93 4.02
CA VAL A 65 0.64 12.40 3.90
C VAL A 65 0.71 13.88 4.23
N ARG A 66 1.61 14.24 5.14
CA ARG A 66 1.85 15.63 5.55
C ARG A 66 3.34 15.94 5.51
N VAL A 67 3.68 17.16 5.16
CA VAL A 67 5.06 17.64 5.19
C VAL A 67 5.10 18.84 6.13
N ASN A 68 6.00 18.81 7.12
CA ASN A 68 6.10 19.84 8.16
C ASN A 68 4.72 20.22 8.75
N LYS A 69 3.93 19.20 9.10
CA LYS A 69 2.53 19.28 9.61
C LYS A 69 1.49 19.91 8.66
N GLY A 70 1.88 20.39 7.48
CA GLY A 70 1.01 21.00 6.47
C GLY A 70 0.54 20.03 5.37
N ARG A 71 -0.59 20.39 4.72
CA ARG A 71 -1.06 19.74 3.48
C ARG A 71 -0.29 20.35 2.29
N ILE A 72 0.26 19.48 1.46
CA ILE A 72 1.17 19.89 0.38
C ILE A 72 0.71 19.32 -0.97
N LYS A 73 0.94 20.08 -2.05
CA LYS A 73 0.69 19.63 -3.41
C LYS A 73 1.74 18.58 -3.83
N PRO A 74 1.36 17.53 -4.58
CA PRO A 74 2.30 16.48 -5.02
C PRO A 74 3.46 17.01 -5.87
N ALA A 75 3.27 18.12 -6.59
CA ALA A 75 4.27 18.74 -7.44
C ALA A 75 5.30 19.60 -6.67
N ARG A 76 5.15 19.78 -5.35
CA ARG A 76 6.12 20.54 -4.55
C ARG A 76 7.46 19.80 -4.52
N ARG A 77 8.55 20.56 -4.65
CA ARG A 77 9.91 20.08 -4.40
C ARG A 77 10.20 20.07 -2.90
N LEU A 78 10.77 18.97 -2.44
CA LEU A 78 11.19 18.79 -1.05
C LEU A 78 12.48 19.56 -0.80
N LEU A 79 12.60 20.15 0.38
CA LEU A 79 13.83 20.80 0.83
C LEU A 79 14.53 19.92 1.86
N GLU A 80 15.83 20.08 1.99
CA GLU A 80 16.60 19.45 3.06
C GLU A 80 16.03 19.90 4.43
N GLY A 81 15.86 18.93 5.33
CA GLY A 81 15.25 19.16 6.65
C GLY A 81 13.71 19.13 6.66
N ASP A 82 13.03 18.93 5.53
CA ASP A 82 11.59 18.70 5.53
C ASP A 82 11.26 17.37 6.23
N ILE A 83 10.21 17.36 7.06
CA ILE A 83 9.71 16.16 7.75
C ILE A 83 8.42 15.69 7.08
N VAL A 84 8.47 14.53 6.43
CA VAL A 84 7.34 13.89 5.76
C VAL A 84 6.74 12.82 6.65
N ARG A 85 5.47 12.99 7.03
CA ARG A 85 4.66 11.96 7.69
C ARG A 85 4.05 11.06 6.63
N ILE A 86 4.36 9.77 6.71
CA ILE A 86 3.88 8.73 5.82
C ILE A 86 2.99 7.77 6.63
N PRO A 87 1.74 7.53 6.21
CA PRO A 87 0.89 6.56 6.88
C PRO A 87 1.46 5.14 6.72
N PRO A 88 1.11 4.22 7.63
CA PRO A 88 1.41 2.81 7.48
C PRO A 88 0.64 2.22 6.30
N VAL A 89 1.21 2.28 5.10
CA VAL A 89 0.65 1.55 3.97
C VAL A 89 1.11 0.11 4.05
N GLN A 90 0.16 -0.82 4.16
CA GLN A 90 0.45 -2.20 3.84
C GLN A 90 0.73 -2.22 2.34
N LEU A 91 2.01 -2.31 1.98
CA LEU A 91 2.42 -2.65 0.63
C LEU A 91 1.78 -4.01 0.36
N ALA A 92 0.70 -4.04 -0.42
CA ALA A 92 0.13 -5.29 -0.86
C ALA A 92 1.23 -5.99 -1.66
N THR A 93 1.92 -6.92 -1.02
CA THR A 93 2.75 -7.92 -1.70
C THR A 93 1.77 -8.60 -2.64
N GLU A 94 1.90 -8.29 -3.93
CA GLU A 94 1.10 -8.74 -5.06
C GLU A 94 -0.05 -9.68 -4.67
N VAL A 95 -1.12 -9.13 -4.09
CA VAL A 95 -2.40 -9.84 -4.20
C VAL A 95 -2.81 -9.53 -5.62
N ALA A 96 -2.38 -10.40 -6.52
CA ALA A 96 -2.98 -10.56 -7.83
C ALA A 96 -4.49 -10.51 -7.60
N LYS A 97 -5.10 -9.35 -7.86
CA LYS A 97 -6.54 -9.29 -8.12
C LYS A 97 -6.70 -9.95 -9.47
N GLN A 98 -6.57 -11.27 -9.51
CA GLN A 98 -7.26 -12.04 -10.50
C GLN A 98 -8.72 -11.64 -10.31
N PRO A 99 -9.37 -10.98 -11.30
CA PRO A 99 -10.83 -11.00 -11.30
C PRO A 99 -11.23 -12.48 -11.19
N PRO A 100 -12.33 -12.81 -10.48
CA PRO A 100 -12.78 -14.19 -10.42
C PRO A 100 -12.77 -14.74 -11.85
N GLN A 101 -11.88 -15.71 -12.11
CA GLN A 101 -11.85 -16.38 -13.39
C GLN A 101 -13.23 -16.99 -13.53
N ASN A 102 -13.90 -16.58 -14.60
CA ASN A 102 -15.25 -16.95 -14.98
C ASN A 102 -16.38 -16.10 -14.35
N PRO A 103 -16.73 -14.95 -14.97
CA PRO A 103 -18.00 -14.30 -14.73
C PRO A 103 -19.10 -15.07 -15.49
N GLU A 104 -19.19 -16.39 -15.32
CA GLU A 104 -20.21 -17.22 -16.00
C GLU A 104 -21.62 -16.72 -15.69
N TRP A 105 -21.79 -16.12 -14.51
CA TRP A 105 -22.99 -15.42 -14.10
C TRP A 105 -23.32 -14.22 -15.00
N ILE A 106 -22.33 -13.48 -15.50
CA ILE A 106 -22.57 -12.29 -16.35
C ILE A 106 -23.10 -12.70 -17.71
N ASN A 107 -22.64 -13.84 -18.25
CA ASN A 107 -23.12 -14.36 -19.53
C ASN A 107 -24.63 -14.62 -19.51
N LYS A 108 -25.21 -14.97 -18.36
CA LYS A 108 -26.66 -15.16 -18.18
C LYS A 108 -27.45 -13.85 -18.30
N TYR A 109 -26.80 -12.71 -18.11
CA TYR A 109 -27.41 -11.40 -18.17
C TYR A 109 -27.12 -10.67 -19.48
N ILE A 110 -26.30 -11.21 -20.38
CA ILE A 110 -26.08 -10.61 -21.69
C ILE A 110 -27.31 -10.87 -22.57
N ILE A 111 -28.07 -9.81 -22.89
CA ILE A 111 -29.20 -9.87 -23.81
C ILE A 111 -28.70 -9.79 -25.26
N TYR A 112 -27.64 -9.01 -25.47
CA TYR A 112 -27.09 -8.75 -26.79
C TYR A 112 -25.59 -8.46 -26.69
N LYS A 113 -24.83 -8.94 -27.68
CA LYS A 113 -23.40 -8.71 -27.81
C LYS A 113 -23.02 -8.68 -29.29
N ASP A 114 -22.40 -7.60 -29.71
CA ASP A 114 -21.66 -7.49 -30.97
C ASP A 114 -20.22 -7.03 -30.69
N ASP A 115 -19.48 -6.69 -31.75
CA ASP A 115 -18.09 -6.26 -31.65
C ASP A 115 -17.91 -4.87 -31.03
N ASP A 116 -18.97 -4.04 -31.02
CA ASP A 116 -18.93 -2.64 -30.59
C ASP A 116 -19.74 -2.36 -29.31
N VAL A 117 -20.70 -3.22 -28.96
CA VAL A 117 -21.73 -3.01 -27.94
C VAL A 117 -22.12 -4.30 -27.24
N ILE A 118 -22.34 -4.20 -25.92
CA ILE A 118 -22.93 -5.26 -25.09
C ILE A 118 -24.13 -4.69 -24.33
N ALA A 119 -25.30 -5.33 -24.45
CA ALA A 119 -26.48 -5.03 -23.66
C ALA A 119 -26.64 -6.06 -22.55
N LEU A 120 -26.72 -5.59 -21.30
CA LEU A 120 -26.88 -6.42 -20.11
C LEU A 120 -28.23 -6.18 -19.43
N ASN A 121 -28.94 -7.26 -19.12
CA ASN A 121 -30.10 -7.26 -18.22
C ASN A 121 -29.62 -7.24 -16.76
N LYS A 122 -29.30 -6.05 -16.25
CA LYS A 122 -28.85 -5.95 -14.86
C LYS A 122 -30.02 -6.30 -13.91
N PRO A 123 -29.90 -7.32 -13.03
CA PRO A 123 -30.93 -7.57 -12.02
C PRO A 123 -30.97 -6.40 -11.03
N SER A 124 -32.15 -6.13 -10.47
CA SER A 124 -32.31 -5.11 -9.44
C SER A 124 -31.55 -5.49 -8.17
N GLY A 125 -30.73 -4.56 -7.70
CA GLY A 125 -29.91 -4.65 -6.49
C GLY A 125 -29.31 -3.30 -6.15
#